data_AF-A0A258CIK9-F1
#
_entry.id   AF-A0A258CIK9-F1
#
_cell.length_a   1.000
_cell.length_b   1.000
_cell.length_c   1.000
_cell.angle_alpha   90.00
_cell.angle_beta   90.00
_cell.angle_gamma   90.00
#
_symmetry.space_group_name_H-M   'P 1'
#
loop_
_entity.id
_entity.type
_entity.pdbx_description
1 polymer ?
#
loop_
_entity_poly.entity_id
_entity_poly.type
_entity_poly.pdbx_seq_one_letter_code
_entity_poly.pdbx_strand_id
1 'polypeptide(L)'
;MRLLLSKKRLASKALLYYGLTAFVGWMFGQVLLFLLLLSLGHLLWQYKHIFLLDKWLWRDRKLTPPAGDGSWQQIFDGIYFQQRRERRKRKELRTLVRRFRDGAEALPEAVVVLNEDWSIIWCNKLAQLLVG
;
A
#
# COMPACT_ATOMS: atom_id res chain seq x y z
N MET A 1 11.87 -8.85 4.94
CA MET A 1 11.52 -9.18 6.34
C MET A 1 10.12 -8.62 6.60
N ARG A 2 9.10 -9.46 6.83
CA ARG A 2 7.74 -8.97 7.11
C ARG A 2 7.74 -8.38 8.52
N LEU A 3 7.68 -7.06 8.67
CA LEU A 3 7.41 -6.40 9.95
C LEU A 3 5.93 -6.59 10.29
N LEU A 4 5.55 -7.83 10.58
CA LEU A 4 4.23 -8.13 11.11
C LEU A 4 4.15 -7.51 12.49
N LEU A 5 3.15 -6.65 12.69
CA LEU A 5 2.79 -6.09 13.98
C LEU A 5 2.69 -7.24 14.99
N SER A 6 3.69 -7.36 15.86
CA SER A 6 3.67 -8.37 16.91
C SER A 6 2.70 -7.91 17.97
N LYS A 7 1.50 -8.53 17.99
CA LYS A 7 0.47 -8.27 19.00
C LYS A 7 1.05 -8.29 20.42
N LYS A 8 1.99 -9.21 20.68
CA LYS A 8 2.70 -9.32 21.97
C LYS A 8 3.50 -8.05 22.31
N ARG A 9 4.25 -7.49 21.36
CA ARG A 9 5.04 -6.26 21.59
C ARG A 9 4.16 -5.03 21.79
N LEU A 10 3.03 -4.96 21.11
CA LEU A 10 2.07 -3.86 21.28
C LEU A 10 1.40 -3.95 22.65
N ALA A 11 0.91 -5.14 23.02
CA ALA A 11 0.32 -5.39 24.32
C ALA A 11 1.30 -5.12 25.46
N SER A 12 2.56 -5.57 25.33
CA SER A 12 3.58 -5.33 26.37
C SER A 12 3.88 -3.85 26.55
N LYS A 13 3.98 -3.08 25.45
CA LYS A 13 4.17 -1.62 25.52
C LYS A 13 2.98 -0.92 26.15
N ALA A 14 1.76 -1.29 25.75
CA ALA A 14 0.54 -0.73 26.33
C ALA A 14 0.46 -1.02 27.84
N LEU A 15 0.68 -2.27 28.25
CA LEU A 15 0.71 -2.65 29.66
C LEU A 15 1.74 -1.85 30.46
N LEU A 16 2.93 -1.64 29.90
CA LEU A 16 4.00 -0.90 30.57
C LEU A 16 3.65 0.59 30.74
N TYR A 17 3.08 1.23 29.71
CA TYR A 17 2.63 2.62 29.81
C TYR A 17 1.47 2.79 30.79
N TYR A 18 0.42 1.97 30.66
CA TYR A 18 -0.73 2.04 31.56
C TYR A 18 -0.37 1.66 33.00
N GLY A 19 0.52 0.68 33.19
CA GLY A 19 1.03 0.30 34.51
C GLY A 19 1.84 1.42 35.17
N LEU A 20 2.73 2.07 34.42
CA LEU A 20 3.50 3.22 34.91
C LEU A 20 2.59 4.38 35.29
N THR A 21 1.61 4.71 34.44
CA THR A 21 0.66 5.79 34.73
C THR A 21 -0.25 5.47 35.90
N ALA A 22 -0.67 4.21 36.06
CA ALA A 22 -1.45 3.79 37.22
C ALA A 22 -0.61 3.90 38.51
N PHE A 23 0.66 3.53 38.47
CA PHE A 23 1.57 3.68 39.61
C PHE A 23 1.75 5.16 40.01
N VAL A 24 1.96 6.04 39.03
CA VAL A 24 2.02 7.49 39.28
C VAL A 24 0.70 7.98 39.88
N GLY A 25 -0.44 7.63 39.28
CA GLY A 25 -1.76 8.01 39.79
C GLY A 25 -2.02 7.48 41.21
N TRP A 26 -1.45 6.34 41.58
CA TRP A 26 -1.56 5.78 42.92
C TRP A 26 -0.80 6.60 43.95
N MET A 27 0.39 7.11 43.61
CA MET A 27 1.16 8.02 44.48
C MET A 27 0.41 9.33 44.79
N PHE A 28 -0.45 9.78 43.88
CA PHE A 28 -1.28 10.99 44.05
C PHE A 28 -2.71 10.69 44.51
N GLY A 29 -3.08 9.43 44.75
CA GLY A 29 -4.44 9.02 45.12
C GLY A 29 -5.50 9.20 44.02
N GLN A 30 -5.08 9.46 42.77
CA GLN A 30 -5.95 9.83 41.64
C GLN A 30 -5.73 8.91 40.42
N VAL A 31 -5.67 7.59 40.64
CA VAL A 31 -5.38 6.58 39.60
C VAL A 31 -6.29 6.75 38.38
N LEU A 32 -7.60 6.88 38.61
CA LEU A 32 -8.60 6.97 37.53
C LEU A 32 -8.37 8.19 36.64
N LEU A 33 -8.05 9.35 37.24
CA LEU A 33 -7.85 10.60 36.50
C LEU A 33 -6.63 10.50 35.57
N PHE A 34 -5.51 9.98 36.07
CA PHE A 34 -4.28 9.81 35.28
C PHE A 34 -4.46 8.81 34.14
N LEU A 35 -5.12 7.68 34.39
CA LEU A 35 -5.43 6.71 33.34
C LEU A 35 -6.37 7.30 32.28
N LEU A 36 -7.37 8.08 32.69
CA LEU A 36 -8.31 8.75 31.80
C LEU A 36 -7.58 9.75 30.89
N LEU A 37 -6.72 10.59 31.45
CA LEU A 37 -5.89 11.52 30.67
C LEU A 37 -4.99 10.80 29.65
N LEU A 38 -4.32 9.73 30.07
CA LEU A 38 -3.50 8.92 29.15
C LEU A 38 -4.34 8.33 28.02
N SER A 39 -5.50 7.77 28.34
CA SER A 39 -6.40 7.15 27.37
C SER A 39 -6.94 8.17 26.36
N LEU A 40 -7.30 9.38 26.80
CA LEU A 40 -7.71 10.49 25.92
C LEU A 40 -6.58 10.91 24.99
N GLY A 41 -5.36 11.08 25.53
CA GLY A 41 -4.19 11.43 24.73
C GLY A 41 -3.88 10.37 23.66
N HIS A 42 -3.94 9.09 24.05
CA HIS A 42 -3.76 7.97 23.14
C HIS A 42 -4.86 7.92 22.06
N LEU A 43 -6.12 8.20 22.43
CA LEU A 43 -7.24 8.26 21.49
C LEU A 43 -7.06 9.38 20.46
N LEU A 44 -6.70 10.59 20.89
CA LEU A 44 -6.43 11.72 20.00
C LEU A 44 -5.28 11.43 19.03
N TRP A 45 -4.20 10.82 19.54
CA TRP A 45 -3.08 10.38 18.71
C TRP A 45 -3.51 9.34 17.67
N GLN A 46 -4.35 8.39 18.05
CA GLN A 46 -4.90 7.39 17.14
C GLN A 46 -5.75 8.03 16.03
N TYR A 47 -6.64 8.97 16.38
CA TYR A 47 -7.46 9.69 15.40
C TYR A 47 -6.61 10.51 14.43
N LYS A 48 -5.58 11.20 14.92
CA LYS A 48 -4.64 11.94 14.06
C LYS A 48 -4.04 11.04 12.97
N HIS A 49 -3.61 9.83 13.33
CA HIS A 49 -3.05 8.89 12.35
C HIS A 49 -4.09 8.31 11.41
N ILE A 50 -5.33 8.09 11.85
CA ILE A 50 -6.43 7.68 10.97
C ILE A 50 -6.69 8.74 9.89
N PHE A 51 -6.76 10.02 10.27
CA PHE A 51 -6.93 11.10 9.30
C PHE A 51 -5.74 11.25 8.36
N LEU A 52 -4.52 11.04 8.88
CA LEU A 52 -3.31 11.03 8.07
C LEU A 52 -3.32 9.89 7.05
N LEU A 53 -3.78 8.70 7.46
CA LEU A 53 -3.97 7.55 6.58
C LEU A 53 -5.03 7.84 5.52
N ASP A 54 -6.19 8.37 5.89
CA ASP A 54 -7.25 8.74 4.96
C ASP A 54 -6.74 9.71 3.89
N LYS A 55 -6.10 10.80 4.35
CA LYS A 55 -5.50 11.78 3.46
C LYS A 55 -4.48 11.15 2.54
N TRP A 56 -3.57 10.33 3.07
CA TRP A 56 -2.52 9.69 2.27
C TRP A 56 -3.07 8.70 1.24
N LEU A 57 -4.05 7.89 1.63
CA LEU A 57 -4.55 6.79 0.80
C LEU A 57 -5.50 7.30 -0.30
N TRP A 58 -6.33 8.30 0.02
CA TRP A 58 -7.42 8.72 -0.85
C TRP A 58 -7.24 10.10 -1.48
N ARG A 59 -6.56 11.02 -0.81
CA ARG A 59 -6.47 12.43 -1.26
C ARG A 59 -5.12 12.76 -1.88
N ASP A 60 -4.03 12.33 -1.24
CA ASP A 60 -2.69 12.60 -1.72
C ASP A 60 -2.31 11.60 -2.82
N ARG A 61 -1.96 12.09 -4.01
CA ARG A 61 -1.35 11.27 -5.08
C ARG A 61 0.11 10.90 -4.78
N LYS A 62 0.57 11.08 -3.54
CA LYS A 62 1.98 10.90 -3.16
C LYS A 62 2.25 9.42 -2.94
N LEU A 63 3.27 8.90 -3.62
CA LEU A 63 3.69 7.50 -3.47
C LEU A 63 4.38 7.22 -2.13
N THR A 64 5.01 8.23 -1.53
CA THR A 64 5.80 8.06 -0.32
C THR A 64 4.89 7.97 0.90
N PRO A 65 5.10 6.99 1.80
CA PRO A 65 4.34 6.90 3.03
C PRO A 65 4.60 8.14 3.90
N PRO A 66 3.59 8.61 4.67
CA PRO A 66 3.81 9.65 5.67
C PRO A 66 4.69 9.11 6.80
N ALA A 67 5.36 10.01 7.53
CA ALA A 67 6.06 9.64 8.74
C ALA A 67 5.04 9.16 9.79
N GLY A 68 5.14 7.89 10.18
CA GLY A 68 4.36 7.31 11.25
C GLY A 68 5.20 7.19 12.52
N ASP A 69 4.54 7.19 13.67
CA ASP A 69 5.18 6.94 14.94
C ASP A 69 4.78 5.55 15.46
N GLY A 70 5.75 4.82 16.03
CA GLY A 70 5.50 3.54 16.69
C GLY A 70 4.85 2.48 15.79
N SER A 71 3.63 2.06 16.13
CA SER A 71 2.86 1.06 15.38
C SER A 71 2.41 1.55 14.01
N TRP A 72 2.15 2.85 13.86
CA TRP A 72 1.67 3.42 12.61
C TRP A 72 2.73 3.43 11.51
N GLN A 73 4.00 3.62 11.85
CA GLN A 73 5.12 3.50 10.89
C GLN A 73 5.08 2.15 10.16
N GLN A 74 4.88 1.06 10.91
CA GLN A 74 4.82 -0.30 10.34
C GLN A 74 3.60 -0.50 9.43
N ILE A 75 2.46 0.12 9.79
CA ILE A 75 1.24 0.08 8.97
C ILE A 75 1.48 0.80 7.64
N PHE A 76 1.99 2.04 7.68
CA PHE A 76 2.28 2.83 6.48
C PHE A 76 3.30 2.13 5.58
N ASP A 77 4.40 1.62 6.16
CA ASP A 77 5.43 0.89 5.43
C ASP A 77 4.90 -0.40 4.81
N GLY A 78 4.03 -1.13 5.53
CA GLY A 78 3.39 -2.34 5.03
C GLY A 78 2.53 -2.08 3.80
N ILE A 79 1.67 -1.06 3.85
CA ILE A 79 0.82 -0.64 2.73
C ILE A 79 1.70 -0.18 1.55
N TYR A 80 2.69 0.66 1.81
CA TYR A 80 3.60 1.16 0.79
C TYR A 80 4.33 0.02 0.06
N PHE A 81 4.86 -0.95 0.81
CA PHE A 81 5.57 -2.10 0.25
C PHE A 81 4.66 -2.92 -0.67
N GLN A 82 3.41 -3.16 -0.25
CA GLN A 82 2.42 -3.87 -1.07
C GLN A 82 2.12 -3.10 -2.36
N GLN A 83 1.84 -1.80 -2.29
CA GLN A 83 1.60 -0.98 -3.48
C GLN A 83 2.81 -0.97 -4.42
N ARG A 84 4.02 -0.84 -3.88
CA ARG A 84 5.27 -0.86 -4.66
C ARG A 84 5.44 -2.20 -5.38
N ARG A 85 5.15 -3.31 -4.71
CA ARG A 85 5.21 -4.66 -5.30
C ARG A 85 4.22 -4.82 -6.46
N GLU A 86 2.97 -4.40 -6.27
CA GLU A 86 1.96 -4.50 -7.33
C GLU A 86 2.28 -3.60 -8.53
N ARG A 87 2.82 -2.39 -8.30
CA ARG A 87 3.31 -1.52 -9.37
C ARG A 87 4.46 -2.17 -10.16
N ARG A 88 5.38 -2.83 -9.46
CA ARG A 88 6.49 -3.55 -10.10
C ARG A 88 5.98 -4.66 -11.01
N LYS A 89 5.08 -5.52 -10.51
CA LYS A 89 4.44 -6.57 -11.32
C LYS A 89 3.73 -6.01 -12.55
N ARG A 90 2.94 -4.94 -12.39
CA ARG A 90 2.26 -4.27 -13.52
C ARG A 90 3.24 -3.69 -14.54
N LYS A 91 4.41 -3.21 -14.10
CA LYS A 91 5.45 -2.73 -15.00
C LYS A 91 6.08 -3.89 -15.77
N GLU A 92 6.43 -4.97 -15.09
CA GLU A 92 6.98 -6.19 -15.69
C GLU A 92 6.03 -6.77 -16.74
N LEU A 93 4.74 -6.87 -16.43
CA LEU A 93 3.72 -7.38 -17.36
C LEU A 93 3.58 -6.48 -18.60
N ARG A 94 3.55 -5.15 -18.42
CA ARG A 94 3.52 -4.20 -19.54
C ARG A 94 4.76 -4.31 -20.41
N THR A 95 5.93 -4.51 -19.82
CA THR A 95 7.17 -4.71 -20.57
C THR A 95 7.13 -6.02 -21.36
N LEU A 96 6.60 -7.10 -20.79
CA LEU A 96 6.45 -8.38 -21.49
C LEU A 96 5.52 -8.25 -22.71
N VAL A 97 4.33 -7.66 -22.52
CA VAL A 97 3.36 -7.44 -23.61
C VAL A 97 3.97 -6.58 -24.71
N ARG A 98 4.68 -5.51 -24.34
CA ARG A 98 5.37 -4.65 -25.32
C ARG A 98 6.40 -5.45 -26.13
N ARG A 99 7.23 -6.28 -25.49
CA ARG A 99 8.22 -7.11 -26.21
C ARG A 99 7.58 -8.11 -27.16
N PHE A 100 6.45 -8.70 -26.78
CA PHE A 100 5.70 -9.61 -27.65
C PHE A 100 5.17 -8.88 -28.88
N ARG A 101 4.59 -7.69 -28.69
CA ARG A 101 4.11 -6.86 -29.80
C ARG A 101 5.25 -6.40 -30.71
N ASP A 102 6.34 -5.90 -30.14
CA ASP A 102 7.51 -5.45 -30.90
C ASP A 102 8.12 -6.63 -31.71
N GLY A 103 8.09 -7.86 -31.17
CA GLY A 103 8.45 -9.08 -31.90
C GLY A 103 7.47 -9.46 -33.02
N ALA A 104 6.16 -9.37 -32.78
CA ALA A 104 5.14 -9.64 -33.77
C ALA A 104 5.12 -8.61 -34.92
N GLU A 105 5.46 -7.35 -34.63
CA GLU A 105 5.65 -6.30 -35.63
C GLU A 105 6.90 -6.51 -36.50
N ALA A 106 7.93 -7.18 -35.96
CA ALA A 106 9.17 -7.47 -36.67
C ALA A 106 9.12 -8.73 -37.55
N LEU A 107 7.98 -9.46 -37.55
CA LEU A 107 7.81 -10.63 -38.42
C LEU A 107 7.92 -10.23 -39.90
N PRO A 108 8.66 -10.99 -40.73
CA PRO A 108 8.83 -10.70 -42.15
C PRO A 108 7.57 -10.98 -42.99
N GLU A 109 6.54 -11.56 -42.38
CA GLU A 109 5.28 -11.92 -43.02
C GLU A 109 4.13 -11.04 -42.51
N ALA A 110 3.12 -10.84 -43.36
CA ALA A 110 1.91 -10.12 -42.99
C ALA A 110 1.00 -11.03 -42.15
N VAL A 111 0.71 -10.61 -40.92
CA VAL A 111 -0.09 -11.38 -39.96
C VAL A 111 -1.36 -10.63 -39.62
N VAL A 112 -2.50 -11.33 -39.74
CA VAL A 112 -3.82 -10.87 -39.32
C VAL A 112 -4.39 -11.87 -38.33
N VAL A 113 -4.81 -11.38 -37.16
CA VAL A 113 -5.47 -12.17 -36.13
C VAL A 113 -6.96 -11.86 -36.20
N LEU A 114 -7.76 -12.90 -36.38
CA LEU A 114 -9.21 -12.84 -36.51
C LEU A 114 -9.88 -13.38 -35.25
N ASN A 115 -11.07 -12.88 -34.96
CA ASN A 115 -11.95 -13.41 -33.93
C ASN A 115 -12.82 -14.55 -34.50
N GLU A 116 -13.57 -15.24 -33.63
CA GLU A 116 -14.46 -16.35 -34.04
C GLU A 116 -15.53 -15.93 -35.07
N ASP A 117 -15.91 -14.65 -35.08
CA ASP A 117 -16.86 -14.05 -36.03
C ASP A 117 -16.18 -13.47 -37.29
N TRP A 118 -14.92 -13.80 -37.53
CA TRP A 118 -14.09 -13.31 -38.64
C TRP A 118 -13.78 -11.80 -38.60
N SER A 119 -14.09 -11.10 -37.51
CA SER A 119 -13.65 -9.72 -37.32
C SER A 119 -12.15 -9.64 -37.06
N ILE A 120 -11.48 -8.59 -37.57
CA ILE A 120 -10.05 -8.38 -37.34
C ILE A 120 -9.83 -7.88 -35.91
N ILE A 121 -9.13 -8.67 -35.09
CA ILE A 121 -8.72 -8.29 -33.74
C ILE A 121 -7.46 -7.42 -33.81
N TRP A 122 -6.52 -7.82 -34.67
CA TRP A 122 -5.22 -7.18 -34.80
C TRP A 122 -4.54 -7.55 -36.11
N CYS A 123 -3.67 -6.68 -36.62
CA CYS A 123 -2.78 -6.98 -37.74
C CYS A 123 -1.44 -6.27 -37.53
N ASN A 124 -0.36 -6.85 -38.04
CA ASN A 124 0.95 -6.21 -37.99
C ASN A 124 1.07 -5.10 -39.05
N LYS A 125 2.09 -4.24 -38.92
CA LYS A 125 2.28 -3.10 -39.81
C LYS A 125 2.43 -3.52 -41.28
N LEU A 126 3.04 -4.67 -41.54
CA LEU A 126 3.19 -5.21 -42.90
C LEU A 126 1.83 -5.61 -43.50
N ALA A 127 0.94 -6.27 -42.73
CA ALA A 127 -0.41 -6.57 -43.17
C ALA A 127 -1.23 -5.31 -43.48
N GLN A 128 -1.11 -4.24 -42.66
CA GLN A 128 -1.74 -2.95 -42.98
C GLN A 128 -1.23 -2.39 -44.31
N LEU A 129 0.08 -2.40 -44.53
CA LEU A 129 0.69 -1.92 -45.78
C LEU A 129 0.22 -2.70 -47.01
N LEU A 130 -0.01 -4.01 -46.89
CA LEU A 130 -0.44 -4.84 -48.02
C LEU A 130 -1.93 -4.68 -48.34
N VAL A 131 -2.76 -4.31 -47.37
CA VAL A 131 -4.22 -4.24 -47.52
C VAL A 131 -4.68 -2.80 -47.88
N GLY A 132 -3.84 -1.79 -47.68
CA GLY A 132 -4.08 -0.40 -48.11
C GLY A 132 -4.56 0.51 -46.99
#